data_AF-K0ZJ28-F1
#
_entry.id   AF-K0ZJ28-F1
#
_cell.length_a   1.000
_cell.length_b   1.000
_cell.length_c   1.000
_cell.angle_alpha   90.00
_cell.angle_beta   90.00
_cell.angle_gamma   90.00
#
_symmetry.space_group_name_H-M   'P 1'
#
loop_
_entity.id
_entity.type
_entity.pdbx_description
1 polymer ?
#
loop_
_entity_poly.entity_id
_entity_poly.type
_entity_poly.pdbx_seq_one_letter_code
_entity_poly.pdbx_strand_id
1 'polypeptide(L)'
;YLRILTTHLEVLTVDKRAMYIMALEIAKVIDGQISEDNKKTWLTVEEFRKKHEAILSLTFEEANELSLTEIQTMDVVDDPLWEEEANRRKEYILAHGGDISDL
;
A
#
# COMPACT_ATOMS: atom_id res chain seq x y z
N TYR A 1 19.89 -5.81 3.58
CA TYR A 1 18.82 -5.05 4.26
C TYR A 1 17.67 -4.91 3.28
N LEU A 2 16.50 -5.45 3.60
CA LEU A 2 15.30 -5.27 2.80
C LEU A 2 14.57 -4.00 3.26
N ARG A 3 14.08 -3.20 2.31
CA ARG A 3 13.30 -2.00 2.59
C ARG A 3 12.03 -2.02 1.76
N ILE A 4 10.90 -1.81 2.40
CA ILE A 4 9.63 -1.49 1.75
C ILE A 4 9.44 0.01 1.88
N LEU A 5 9.19 0.69 0.76
CA LEU A 5 9.02 2.13 0.67
C LEU A 5 7.66 2.42 0.07
N THR A 6 6.86 3.24 0.75
CA THR A 6 5.62 3.78 0.22
C THR A 6 5.41 5.18 0.76
N THR A 7 4.78 6.03 -0.04
CA THR A 7 4.24 7.34 0.36
C THR A 7 2.79 7.23 0.81
N HIS A 8 2.12 6.11 0.52
CA HIS A 8 0.74 5.82 0.90
C HIS A 8 0.71 5.29 2.34
N LEU A 9 0.72 6.23 3.29
CA LEU A 9 0.67 5.92 4.74
C LEU A 9 -0.77 5.87 5.28
N GLU A 10 -1.68 6.58 4.60
CA GLU A 10 -3.11 6.55 4.83
C GLU A 10 -3.75 5.64 3.80
N VAL A 11 -3.94 4.38 4.19
CA VAL A 11 -4.52 3.32 3.36
C VAL A 11 -5.64 2.65 4.13
N LEU A 12 -6.52 1.95 3.40
CA LEU A 12 -7.62 1.20 3.96
C LEU A 12 -7.12 0.15 4.96
N THR A 13 -7.96 -0.17 5.94
CA THR A 13 -7.63 -1.15 6.98
C THR A 13 -7.24 -2.50 6.39
N VAL A 14 -7.89 -2.95 5.31
CA VAL A 14 -7.54 -4.20 4.62
C VAL A 14 -6.12 -4.18 4.05
N ASP A 15 -5.71 -3.06 3.43
CA ASP A 15 -4.39 -2.88 2.85
C ASP A 15 -3.33 -2.77 3.95
N LYS A 16 -3.60 -2.00 5.00
CA LYS A 16 -2.72 -1.89 6.18
C LYS A 16 -2.47 -3.26 6.82
N ARG A 17 -3.51 -4.07 6.96
CA ARG A 17 -3.41 -5.44 7.46
C ARG A 17 -2.54 -6.31 6.57
N ALA A 18 -2.73 -6.25 5.25
CA ALA A 18 -1.91 -6.99 4.30
C ALA A 18 -0.42 -6.58 4.37
N MET A 19 -0.14 -5.27 4.47
CA MET A 19 1.22 -4.75 4.64
C MET A 19 1.88 -5.28 5.93
N TYR A 20 1.16 -5.27 7.05
CA TYR A 20 1.68 -5.76 8.32
C TYR A 20 1.95 -7.27 8.31
N ILE A 21 1.06 -8.06 7.69
CA ILE A 21 1.27 -9.50 7.50
C ILE A 21 2.53 -9.73 6.64
N MET A 22 2.67 -9.02 5.52
CA MET A 22 3.85 -9.13 4.66
C MET A 22 5.14 -8.79 5.43
N ALA A 23 5.16 -7.70 6.19
CA ALA A 23 6.33 -7.32 6.99
C ALA A 23 6.70 -8.40 8.02
N LEU A 24 5.70 -8.98 8.70
CA LEU A 24 5.89 -10.07 9.64
C LEU A 24 6.44 -11.33 8.97
N GLU A 25 5.86 -11.77 7.85
CA GLU A 25 6.29 -12.99 7.16
C GLU A 25 7.71 -12.86 6.64
N ILE A 26 8.08 -11.70 6.11
CA ILE A 26 9.46 -11.45 5.68
C ILE A 26 10.42 -11.45 6.87
N ALA A 27 10.10 -10.72 7.94
CA ALA A 27 10.94 -10.63 9.12
C ALA A 27 11.19 -12.01 9.76
N LYS A 28 10.17 -12.87 9.83
CA LYS A 28 10.32 -14.25 10.31
C LYS A 28 11.27 -15.07 9.45
N VAL A 29 11.12 -15.02 8.12
CA VAL A 29 11.92 -15.83 7.19
C VAL A 29 13.41 -15.47 7.24
N ILE A 30 13.72 -14.19 7.48
CA ILE A 30 15.10 -13.70 7.50
C ILE A 30 15.68 -13.54 8.91
N ASP A 31 14.94 -13.96 9.95
CA ASP A 31 15.27 -13.71 11.37
C ASP A 31 15.60 -12.22 11.65
N GLY A 32 14.78 -11.34 11.10
CA GLY A 32 14.97 -9.89 11.10
C GLY A 32 14.08 -9.14 12.08
N GLN A 33 14.35 -7.85 12.20
CA GLN A 33 13.54 -6.88 12.95
C GLN A 33 12.83 -5.91 12.00
N ILE A 34 11.75 -5.29 12.48
CA ILE A 34 10.91 -4.37 11.71
C ILE A 34 11.08 -2.95 12.26
N SER A 35 11.19 -1.97 11.37
CA SER A 35 11.21 -0.54 11.75
C SER A 35 10.13 0.21 10.99
N GLU A 36 9.43 1.09 11.69
CA GLU A 36 8.30 1.88 11.17
C GLU A 36 8.59 3.38 11.15
N ASP A 37 9.75 3.81 11.67
CA ASP A 37 10.07 5.21 11.95
C ASP A 37 11.35 5.65 11.21
N ASN A 38 11.54 5.11 10.01
CA ASN A 38 12.72 5.32 9.18
C ASN A 38 14.03 4.89 9.89
N LYS A 39 14.02 3.68 10.47
CA LYS A 39 15.18 3.01 11.10
C LYS A 39 15.64 3.61 12.43
N LYS A 40 14.84 4.45 13.07
CA LYS A 40 15.21 5.03 14.38
C LYS A 40 15.04 4.02 15.49
N THR A 41 13.99 3.20 15.43
CA THR A 41 13.74 2.10 16.35
C THR A 41 13.47 0.80 15.59
N TRP A 42 13.70 -0.33 16.27
CA TRP A 42 13.54 -1.68 15.74
C TRP A 42 12.71 -2.50 16.70
N LEU A 43 11.71 -3.18 16.15
CA LEU A 43 10.80 -4.08 16.85
C LEU A 43 11.11 -5.51 16.45
N THR A 44 11.14 -6.40 17.43
CA THR A 44 11.06 -7.84 17.17
C THR A 44 9.71 -8.20 16.53
N VAL A 45 9.64 -9.38 15.91
CA VAL A 45 8.38 -9.93 15.35
C VAL A 45 7.26 -9.94 16.39
N GLU A 46 7.56 -10.31 17.64
CA GLU A 46 6.58 -10.36 18.73
C GLU A 46 6.15 -8.97 19.20
N GLU A 47 7.07 -8.02 19.32
CA GLU A 47 6.73 -6.64 19.68
C GLU A 47 5.87 -5.98 18.61
N PHE A 48 6.19 -6.19 17.33
CA PHE A 48 5.37 -5.69 16.23
C PHE A 48 3.97 -6.31 16.22
N ARG A 49 3.87 -7.63 16.40
CA ARG A 49 2.59 -8.34 16.49
C ARG A 49 1.73 -7.79 17.62
N LYS A 50 2.31 -7.61 18.80
CA LYS A 50 1.60 -7.08 19.97
C LYS A 50 1.17 -5.63 19.77
N LYS A 51 2.05 -4.79 19.19
CA LYS A 51 1.76 -3.38 18.93
C LYS A 51 0.58 -3.19 17.98
N HIS A 52 0.46 -4.05 16.96
CA HIS A 52 -0.56 -3.95 15.91
C HIS A 52 -1.62 -5.04 16.00
N GLU A 53 -1.82 -5.61 17.19
CA GLU A 53 -2.72 -6.74 17.42
C GLU A 53 -4.13 -6.44 16.90
N ALA A 54 -4.67 -5.26 17.18
CA ALA A 54 -6.02 -4.86 16.79
C ALA A 54 -6.29 -4.96 15.28
N ILE A 55 -5.28 -4.75 14.44
CA ILE A 55 -5.40 -4.87 12.97
C ILE A 55 -5.08 -6.30 12.53
N LEU A 56 -4.06 -6.91 13.13
CA LEU A 56 -3.61 -8.26 12.78
C LEU A 56 -4.59 -9.36 13.19
N SER A 57 -5.40 -9.13 14.22
CA SER A 57 -6.41 -10.05 14.71
C SER A 57 -7.68 -10.09 13.86
N LEU A 58 -7.90 -9.07 13.02
CA LEU A 58 -9.07 -9.04 12.13
C LEU A 58 -9.02 -10.21 11.14
N THR A 59 -10.18 -10.74 10.80
CA THR A 59 -10.37 -11.55 9.60
C THR A 59 -10.30 -10.66 8.36
N PHE A 60 -10.20 -11.28 7.18
CA PHE A 60 -10.29 -10.54 5.91
C PHE A 60 -11.62 -9.79 5.81
N GLU A 61 -12.74 -10.44 6.16
CA GLU A 61 -14.07 -9.86 6.05
C GLU A 61 -14.23 -8.65 6.96
N GLU A 62 -13.82 -8.74 8.23
CA GLU A 62 -13.90 -7.62 9.17
C GLU A 62 -13.06 -6.42 8.70
N ALA A 63 -11.84 -6.68 8.20
CA ALA A 63 -11.00 -5.63 7.66
C ALA A 63 -11.61 -4.99 6.39
N ASN A 64 -12.27 -5.80 5.56
CA ASN A 64 -12.95 -5.33 4.35
C ASN A 64 -14.16 -4.45 4.67
N GLU A 65 -15.01 -4.87 5.62
CA GLU A 65 -16.19 -4.08 6.05
C GLU A 65 -15.78 -2.73 6.66
N LEU A 66 -14.71 -2.70 7.46
CA LEU A 66 -14.14 -1.43 7.95
C LEU A 66 -13.66 -0.56 6.78
N SER A 67 -12.99 -1.16 5.81
CA SER A 67 -12.48 -0.46 4.62
C SER A 67 -13.62 0.14 3.77
N LEU A 68 -14.75 -0.56 3.64
CA LEU A 68 -15.93 -0.05 2.94
C LEU A 68 -16.58 1.16 3.62
N THR A 69 -16.39 1.30 4.93
CA THR A 69 -16.82 2.48 5.69
C THR A 69 -15.80 3.61 5.55
N GLU A 70 -14.51 3.31 5.68
CA GLU A 70 -13.40 4.27 5.56
C GLU A 70 -13.39 4.97 4.20
N ILE A 71 -13.52 4.20 3.11
CA ILE A 71 -13.43 4.71 1.74
C ILE A 71 -14.48 5.79 1.41
N GLN A 72 -15.58 5.85 2.15
CA GLN A 72 -16.64 6.84 1.94
C GLN A 72 -16.23 8.25 2.40
N THR A 73 -15.26 8.34 3.31
CA THR A 73 -14.82 9.60 3.91
C THR A 73 -13.36 9.95 3.60
N MET A 74 -12.63 9.02 2.98
CA MET A 74 -11.23 9.24 2.60
C MET A 74 -11.15 10.13 1.36
N ASP A 75 -10.17 11.02 1.35
CA ASP A 75 -9.84 11.80 0.17
C ASP A 75 -9.25 10.89 -0.90
N VAL A 76 -9.72 11.05 -2.13
CA VAL A 76 -9.13 10.37 -3.28
C VAL A 76 -7.76 10.96 -3.54
N VAL A 77 -6.74 10.11 -3.60
CA VAL A 77 -5.41 10.50 -4.05
C VAL A 77 -5.36 10.30 -5.56
N ASP A 78 -5.32 11.42 -6.30
CA ASP A 78 -5.06 11.37 -7.74
C ASP A 78 -3.60 10.96 -7.97
N ASP A 79 -3.41 9.75 -8.52
CA ASP A 79 -2.08 9.28 -8.90
C ASP A 79 -1.65 9.98 -10.21
N PRO A 80 -0.57 10.78 -10.22
CA PRO A 80 -0.08 11.44 -11.42
C PRO A 80 0.28 10.45 -12.54
N LEU A 81 0.52 9.17 -12.22
CA LEU A 81 0.73 8.12 -13.21
C LEU A 81 -0.44 7.98 -14.19
N TRP A 82 -1.69 8.26 -13.78
CA TRP A 82 -2.82 8.19 -14.70
C TRP A 82 -2.74 9.22 -15.81
N GLU A 83 -2.34 10.45 -15.47
CA GLU A 83 -2.15 11.54 -16.43
C GLU A 83 -0.92 11.29 -17.31
N GLU A 84 0.20 10.84 -16.70
CA GLU A 84 1.40 10.45 -17.44
C GLU A 84 1.10 9.32 -18.45
N GLU A 85 0.38 8.29 -18.05
CA GLU A 85 0.05 7.15 -18.92
C GLU A 85 -0.93 7.55 -20.02
N ALA A 86 -1.91 8.42 -19.72
CA ALA A 86 -2.78 9.02 -20.73
C ALA A 86 -1.98 9.82 -21.77
N ASN A 87 -0.98 10.59 -21.34
CA ASN A 87 -0.10 11.35 -22.23
C ASN A 87 0.78 10.41 -23.07
N ARG A 88 1.42 9.40 -22.46
CA ARG A 88 2.21 8.38 -23.18
C ARG A 88 1.38 7.66 -24.24
N ARG A 89 0.12 7.33 -23.92
CA ARG A 89 -0.81 6.71 -24.86
C ARG A 89 -1.11 7.62 -26.05
N LYS A 90 -1.34 8.91 -25.82
CA LYS A 90 -1.55 9.91 -26.89
C LYS A 90 -0.31 10.03 -27.78
N GLU A 91 0.87 10.16 -27.20
CA GLU A 91 2.14 10.23 -27.93
C GLU A 91 2.37 8.98 -28.79
N TYR A 92 2.11 7.79 -28.25
CA TYR A 92 2.23 6.54 -28.98
C TYR A 92 1.29 6.48 -30.19
N ILE A 93 0.02 6.84 -30.02
CA ILE A 93 -0.98 6.81 -31.10
C ILE A 93 -0.58 7.77 -32.23
N LEU A 94 -0.18 9.00 -31.88
CA LEU A 94 0.27 10.00 -32.84
C LEU A 94 1.53 9.54 -33.60
N ALA A 95 2.49 8.93 -32.90
CA ALA A 95 3.72 8.40 -33.52
C ALA A 95 3.46 7.26 -34.54
N HIS A 96 2.31 6.59 -34.43
CA HIS A 96 1.92 5.48 -35.33
C HIS A 96 0.79 5.86 -36.30
N GLY A 97 0.52 7.16 -36.45
CA GLY A 97 -0.45 7.68 -37.43
C GLY A 97 -1.92 7.45 -37.07
N GLY A 98 -2.21 7.14 -35.80
CA GLY A 98 -3.57 7.05 -35.30
C GLY A 98 -4.16 8.42 -34.91
N ASP A 99 -5.48 8.44 -34.71
CA ASP A 99 -6.23 9.61 -34.27
C ASP A 99 -6.51 9.52 -32.75
N ILE A 100 -6.52 10.68 -32.09
CA ILE A 100 -6.82 10.83 -30.67
C ILE A 100 -8.14 11.61 -30.44
N SER A 101 -8.93 11.85 -31.48
CA SER A 101 -10.23 12.56 -31.39
C SER A 101 -11.20 11.96 -30.36
N ASP A 102 -11.08 10.65 -30.13
CA ASP A 102 -11.97 9.87 -29.28
C ASP A 102 -11.36 9.59 -27.87
N LEU A 103 -10.23 10.24 -27.55
CA LEU A 103 -9.47 10.09 -26.29
C LEU A 103 -9.52 11.32 -25.38
#